data_AF-A0A915CPE8-F1
#
_entry.id   AF-A0A915CPE8-F1
#
_cell.length_a   1.000
_cell.length_b   1.000
_cell.length_c   1.000
_cell.angle_alpha   90.00
_cell.angle_beta   90.00
_cell.angle_gamma   90.00
#
_symmetry.space_group_name_H-M   'P 1'
#
loop_
_entity.id
_entity.type
_entity.pdbx_description
1 polymer ?
#
loop_
_entity_poly.entity_id
_entity_poly.type
_entity_poly.pdbx_seq_one_letter_code
_entity_poly.pdbx_strand_id
1 'polypeptide(L)'
;MFRTYNDFRNFLKEIAVQRGYEALDPTNWLAMNKKNIPMQAKTNGNDCGVFVCQYAECVTQGREIDFSQETMDNLREKMSIEIRRGELT
;
A
#
# COMPACT_ATOMS: atom_id res chain seq x y z
N MET A 1 -15.55 1.94 -5.91
CA MET A 1 -14.93 1.05 -4.91
C MET A 1 -15.06 -0.43 -5.31
N PHE A 2 -16.26 -0.93 -5.62
CA PHE A 2 -16.45 -2.35 -6.00
C PHE A 2 -15.78 -2.77 -7.32
N ARG A 3 -15.72 -1.87 -8.32
CA ARG A 3 -15.11 -2.17 -9.63
C ARG A 3 -13.64 -2.55 -9.50
N THR A 4 -12.82 -1.67 -8.93
CA THR A 4 -11.37 -1.90 -8.76
C THR A 4 -11.06 -3.16 -7.95
N TYR A 5 -11.85 -3.44 -6.90
CA TYR A 5 -11.71 -4.66 -6.12
C TYR A 5 -11.97 -5.91 -6.97
N ASN A 6 -13.07 -5.92 -7.74
CA ASN A 6 -13.42 -7.04 -8.61
C ASN A 6 -12.40 -7.21 -9.75
N ASP A 7 -11.90 -6.12 -10.33
CA ASP A 7 -10.88 -6.15 -11.36
C ASP A 7 -9.59 -6.81 -10.83
N PHE A 8 -9.13 -6.41 -9.64
CA PHE A 8 -7.96 -7.01 -9.00
C PHE A 8 -8.18 -8.47 -8.60
N ARG A 9 -9.36 -8.80 -8.07
CA ARG A 9 -9.76 -10.17 -7.73
C ARG A 9 -9.74 -11.08 -8.96
N ASN A 10 -10.25 -10.61 -10.10
CA ASN A 10 -10.23 -11.36 -11.35
C ASN A 10 -8.81 -11.52 -11.89
N PHE A 11 -8.02 -10.44 -11.86
CA PHE A 11 -6.61 -10.49 -12.23
C PHE A 11 -5.83 -11.55 -11.45
N LEU A 12 -6.03 -11.65 -10.13
CA LEU A 12 -5.36 -12.65 -9.31
C LEU A 12 -5.76 -14.08 -9.69
N LYS A 13 -7.04 -14.32 -9.99
CA LYS A 13 -7.51 -15.64 -10.47
C LYS A 13 -6.85 -16.03 -11.79
N GLU A 14 -6.80 -15.09 -12.73
CA GLU A 14 -6.20 -15.31 -14.04
C GLU A 14 -4.70 -15.60 -13.94
N ILE A 15 -3.95 -14.81 -13.17
CA ILE A 15 -2.52 -15.01 -12.95
C ILE A 15 -2.22 -16.33 -12.23
N ALA A 16 -3.04 -16.75 -11.28
CA ALA A 16 -2.86 -18.03 -10.59
C ALA A 16 -2.86 -19.20 -11.60
N VAL A 17 -3.88 -19.25 -12.46
CA VAL A 17 -4.00 -20.27 -13.50
C VAL A 17 -2.85 -20.17 -14.51
N GLN A 18 -2.52 -18.96 -14.99
CA GLN A 18 -1.43 -18.75 -15.94
C GLN A 18 -0.07 -19.22 -15.43
N ARG A 19 0.16 -19.14 -14.11
CA ARG A 19 1.40 -19.59 -13.46
C ARG A 19 1.37 -21.05 -13.01
N GLY A 20 0.28 -21.78 -13.27
CA GLY A 20 0.13 -23.18 -12.90
C GLY A 20 -0.18 -23.41 -11.41
N TYR A 21 -0.63 -22.38 -10.69
CA TYR A 21 -1.13 -22.54 -9.33
C TYR A 21 -2.57 -23.07 -9.33
N GLU A 22 -3.01 -23.59 -8.18
CA GLU A 22 -4.42 -23.92 -7.96
C GLU A 22 -5.31 -22.70 -8.15
N ALA A 23 -6.52 -22.93 -8.64
CA ALA A 23 -7.50 -21.88 -8.84
C ALA A 23 -7.87 -21.24 -7.49
N LEU A 24 -7.68 -19.92 -7.38
CA LEU A 24 -8.05 -19.18 -6.18
C LEU A 24 -9.58 -19.19 -6.02
N ASP A 25 -10.03 -19.49 -4.79
CA ASP A 25 -11.42 -19.28 -4.35
C ASP A 25 -11.53 -18.00 -3.49
N PRO A 26 -11.84 -16.85 -4.11
CA PRO A 26 -12.00 -15.59 -3.40
C PRO A 26 -13.39 -15.37 -2.80
N THR A 27 -14.24 -16.41 -2.66
CA THR A 27 -15.62 -16.27 -2.15
C THR A 27 -15.67 -15.57 -0.80
N ASN A 28 -14.71 -15.85 0.09
CA ASN A 28 -14.63 -15.27 1.43
C ASN A 28 -13.71 -14.04 1.53
N TRP A 29 -13.23 -13.50 0.41
CA TRP A 29 -12.36 -12.33 0.43
C TRP A 29 -13.17 -11.05 0.69
N LEU A 30 -12.63 -10.19 1.55
CA LEU A 30 -13.27 -8.96 1.97
C LEU A 30 -12.47 -7.75 1.49
N ALA A 31 -13.18 -6.77 0.91
CA ALA A 31 -12.63 -5.46 0.63
C ALA A 31 -12.95 -4.52 1.80
N MET A 32 -11.91 -4.03 2.48
CA MET A 32 -12.07 -3.12 3.61
C MET A 32 -11.51 -1.74 3.27
N ASN A 33 -12.31 -0.70 3.52
CA ASN A 33 -11.80 0.67 3.53
C ASN A 33 -11.47 1.06 4.97
N LYS A 34 -10.19 0.94 5.36
CA LYS A 34 -9.76 1.36 6.70
C LYS A 34 -10.07 2.86 6.91
N LYS A 35 -10.71 3.16 8.04
CA LYS A 35 -10.94 4.52 8.55
C LYS A 35 -9.96 4.82 9.67
N ASN A 36 -9.84 6.09 10.04
CA ASN A 36 -9.01 6.55 11.16
C ASN A 36 -7.54 6.16 11.02
N ILE A 37 -7.04 6.10 9.79
CA ILE A 37 -5.61 6.01 9.49
C ILE A 37 -5.14 7.39 9.03
N PRO A 38 -3.83 7.69 9.14
CA PRO A 38 -3.25 8.93 8.63
C PRO A 38 -3.63 9.13 7.16
N MET A 39 -4.14 10.29 6.78
CA MET A 39 -4.50 10.60 5.39
C MET A 39 -3.74 11.84 4.95
N GLN A 40 -3.33 11.88 3.67
CA GLN A 40 -2.74 13.10 3.12
C GLN A 40 -3.75 14.24 3.18
N ALA A 41 -3.27 15.46 3.48
CA ALA A 41 -4.11 16.64 3.48
C ALA A 41 -4.67 16.89 2.06
N LYS A 42 -5.94 17.32 1.95
CA LYS A 42 -6.55 17.60 0.65
C LYS A 42 -5.82 18.68 -0.16
N THR A 43 -5.15 19.59 0.54
CA THR A 43 -4.33 20.66 -0.04
C THR A 43 -2.95 20.17 -0.48
N ASN A 44 -2.57 18.94 -0.11
CA ASN A 44 -1.29 18.34 -0.46
C ASN A 44 -1.47 17.34 -1.62
N GLY A 45 -1.00 17.74 -2.79
CA GLY A 45 -1.04 16.92 -4.01
C GLY A 45 0.18 16.02 -4.22
N ASN A 46 1.22 16.14 -3.38
CA ASN A 46 2.54 15.59 -3.69
C ASN A 46 2.96 14.41 -2.79
N ASP A 47 2.30 14.20 -1.64
CA ASP A 47 2.67 13.17 -0.66
C ASP A 47 2.08 11.79 -0.92
N CYS A 48 1.24 11.61 -1.94
CA CYS A 48 0.56 10.33 -2.17
C CYS A 48 1.51 9.14 -2.30
N GLY A 49 2.66 9.34 -2.96
CA GLY A 49 3.70 8.31 -3.07
C GLY A 49 4.34 7.97 -1.73
N VAL A 50 4.61 8.98 -0.89
CA VAL A 50 5.19 8.80 0.45
C VAL A 50 4.22 8.04 1.34
N PHE A 51 2.94 8.40 1.34
CA PHE A 51 1.90 7.67 2.08
C PHE A 51 1.81 6.21 1.64
N VAL A 52 1.82 5.93 0.33
CA VAL A 52 1.78 4.55 -0.19
C VAL A 52 2.99 3.74 0.29
N CYS A 53 4.20 4.32 0.24
CA CYS A 53 5.40 3.66 0.73
C CYS A 53 5.33 3.39 2.23
N GLN A 54 4.87 4.35 3.05
CA GLN A 54 4.77 4.15 4.48
C GLN A 54 3.67 3.16 4.86
N TYR A 55 2.55 3.14 4.15
CA TYR A 55 1.57 2.07 4.33
C TYR A 55 2.16 0.69 4.02
N ALA A 56 2.92 0.58 2.92
CA ALA A 56 3.57 -0.67 2.55
C ALA A 56 4.57 -1.11 3.63
N GLU A 57 5.43 -0.20 4.11
CA GLU A 57 6.38 -0.48 5.20
C GLU A 57 5.67 -0.95 6.48
N CYS A 58 4.58 -0.29 6.88
CA CYS A 58 3.82 -0.71 8.06
C CYS A 58 3.27 -2.13 7.90
N VAL A 59 2.65 -2.41 6.74
CA VAL A 59 1.99 -3.69 6.45
C VAL A 59 3.00 -4.82 6.36
N THR A 60 4.15 -4.62 5.70
CA THR A 60 5.17 -5.67 5.54
C THR A 60 5.88 -5.99 6.85
N GLN A 61 5.99 -5.01 7.76
CA GLN A 61 6.56 -5.19 9.10
C GLN A 61 5.53 -5.65 10.14
N GLY A 62 4.25 -5.74 9.78
CA GLY A 62 3.18 -6.10 10.72
C GLY A 62 2.98 -5.08 11.84
N ARG A 63 3.38 -3.82 11.64
CA ARG A 63 3.27 -2.74 12.63
C ARG A 63 2.03 -1.88 12.40
N GLU A 64 1.67 -1.11 13.41
CA GLU A 64 0.59 -0.13 13.30
C GLU A 64 0.95 0.99 12.32
N ILE A 65 -0.09 1.59 11.73
CA ILE A 65 0.05 2.75 10.85
C ILE A 65 0.10 3.99 11.75
N ASP A 66 1.32 4.40 12.09
CA ASP A 66 1.61 5.39 13.14
C ASP A 66 2.29 6.69 12.63
N PHE A 67 2.45 6.84 11.32
CA PHE A 67 3.00 8.06 10.71
C PHE A 67 1.95 9.17 10.58
N SER A 68 2.36 10.39 10.21
CA SER A 68 1.41 11.49 10.00
C SER A 68 1.85 12.44 8.90
N GLN A 69 0.94 13.28 8.43
CA GLN A 69 1.24 14.34 7.45
C GLN A 69 2.38 15.28 7.91
N GLU A 70 2.57 15.45 9.23
CA GLU A 70 3.60 16.30 9.82
C GLU A 70 5.01 15.69 9.67
N THR A 71 5.10 14.38 9.48
CA THR A 71 6.38 13.66 9.33
C THR A 71 6.87 13.57 7.87
N MET A 72 6.10 14.09 6.91
CA MET A 72 6.35 13.86 5.48
C MET A 72 7.69 14.41 4.98
N ASP A 73 8.15 15.56 5.49
CA ASP A 73 9.45 16.11 5.10
C ASP A 73 10.61 15.18 5.48
N ASN A 74 10.60 14.68 6.72
CA ASN A 74 11.60 13.72 7.20
C ASN A 74 11.52 12.39 6.43
N LEU A 75 10.30 11.93 6.11
CA LEU A 75 10.10 10.69 5.36
C LEU A 75 10.58 10.81 3.92
N ARG A 76 10.38 11.96 3.27
CA ARG A 76 10.94 12.23 1.93
C ARG A 76 12.46 12.20 1.94
N GLU A 77 13.08 12.79 2.95
CA GLU A 77 14.53 12.74 3.12
C GLU A 77 15.02 11.30 3.37
N LYS A 78 14.36 10.56 4.28
CA LYS A 78 14.63 9.14 4.54
C LYS A 78 14.60 8.34 3.22
N MET A 79 13.50 8.42 2.48
CA MET A 79 13.35 7.72 1.20
C MET A 79 14.45 8.08 0.19
N SER A 80 14.83 9.36 0.09
CA SER A 80 15.92 9.81 -0.79
C SER A 80 17.27 9.18 -0.42
N ILE A 81 17.57 9.10 0.87
CA ILE A 81 18.79 8.45 1.39
C ILE A 81 18.77 6.95 1.11
N GLU A 82 17.65 6.29 1.37
CA GLU A 82 17.49 4.85 1.16
C GLU A 82 17.61 4.46 -0.31
N ILE A 83 16.97 5.21 -1.22
CA ILE A 83 17.08 5.02 -2.66
C ILE A 83 18.52 5.18 -3.11
N ARG A 84 19.21 6.22 -2.64
CA ARG A 84 20.62 6.47 -3.00
C ARG A 84 21.54 5.35 -2.50
N ARG A 85 21.25 4.77 -1.33
CA ARG A 85 22.03 3.66 -0.76
C ARG A 85 21.66 2.30 -1.34
N GLY A 86 20.44 2.15 -1.84
CA GLY A 86 19.87 0.86 -2.23
C GLY A 86 19.51 -0.03 -1.03
N GLU A 87 19.29 0.56 0.15
CA GLU A 87 19.07 -0.15 1.41
C GLU A 87 18.07 0.62 2.29
N LEU A 88 17.13 -0.09 2.92
CA LEU A 88 16.17 0.46 3.88
C LEU A 88 16.82 0.61 5.27
N THR A 89 16.40 1.65 6.01
CA THR A 89 16.92 2.02 7.34
C THR A 89 15.90 1.86 8.45
#